data_AF-A0A0U5ATW1-F1
#
_entry.id   AF-A0A0U5ATW1-F1
#
_cell.length_a   1.000
_cell.length_b   1.000
_cell.length_c   1.000
_cell.angle_alpha   90.00
_cell.angle_beta   90.00
_cell.angle_gamma   90.00
#
_symmetry.space_group_name_H-M   'P 1'
#
loop_
_entity.id
_entity.type
_entity.pdbx_description
1 polymer ?
#
loop_
_entity_poly.entity_id
_entity_poly.type
_entity_poly.pdbx_seq_one_letter_code
_entity_poly.pdbx_strand_id
1 'polypeptide(L)' 'MSNQTYQCCFCNENIESNKIDITALIVISNWDKNQDEQQEQQLFCHMECLRSKLGDNVPLYIADIFD' A
#
# COMPACT_ATOMS: atom_id res chain seq x y z
N MET A 1 20.57 13.05 0.73
CA MET A 1 19.62 11.96 0.40
C MET A 1 18.33 12.64 -0.02
N SER A 2 17.82 12.38 -1.22
CA SER A 2 16.58 13.00 -1.69
C SER A 2 15.42 12.49 -0.85
N ASN A 3 14.66 13.38 -0.21
CA ASN A 3 13.38 13.03 0.41
C ASN A 3 12.48 12.50 -0.72
N GLN A 4 12.25 11.18 -0.75
CA GLN A 4 11.39 10.58 -1.76
C GLN A 4 9.95 10.88 -1.38
N THR A 5 9.29 11.76 -2.11
CA THR A 5 7.87 12.01 -1.89
C THR A 5 7.07 10.97 -2.68
N TYR A 6 6.28 10.16 -1.99
CA TYR A 6 5.31 9.25 -2.62
C TYR A 6 3.93 9.89 -2.61
N GLN A 7 3.02 9.43 -3.47
CA GLN A 7 1.62 9.87 -3.46
C GLN A 7 0.73 8.73 -3.01
N CYS A 8 -0.17 9.00 -2.07
CA CYS A 8 -1.16 8.03 -1.62
C CYS A 8 -2.23 7.83 -2.69
N CYS A 9 -2.42 6.57 -3.12
CA CYS A 9 -3.41 6.20 -4.14
C CYS A 9 -4.87 6.29 -3.67
N PHE A 10 -5.12 6.53 -2.38
CA PHE A 10 -6.47 6.67 -1.83
C PHE A 10 -6.89 8.13 -1.61
N CYS A 11 -6.05 8.95 -0.98
CA CYS A 11 -6.38 10.35 -0.67
C CYS A 11 -5.71 11.38 -1.59
N ASN A 12 -4.81 10.96 -2.48
CA ASN A 12 -3.99 11.80 -3.37
C ASN A 12 -3.00 12.73 -2.67
N GLU A 13 -2.91 12.70 -1.33
CA GLU A 13 -1.93 13.46 -0.57
C GLU A 13 -0.55 12.81 -0.65
N ASN A 14 0.48 13.62 -0.40
CA ASN A 14 1.86 13.14 -0.36
C ASN A 14 2.12 12.32 0.91
N ILE A 15 2.96 11.29 0.77
CA ILE A 15 3.50 10.52 1.89
C ILE A 15 4.92 11.02 2.12
N GLU A 16 5.17 11.53 3.32
CA GLU A 16 6.48 12.03 3.72
C GLU A 16 7.39 10.83 4.05
N SER A 17 8.48 10.63 3.30
CA SER A 17 9.36 9.45 3.45
C SER A 17 10.13 9.34 4.77
N ASN A 18 10.11 10.37 5.58
CA ASN A 18 10.67 10.36 6.92
C ASN A 18 9.71 9.74 7.96
N LYS A 19 8.47 9.40 7.56
CA LYS A 19 7.51 8.66 8.37
C LYS A 19 7.55 7.18 7.99
N ILE A 20 7.42 6.32 9.00
CA ILE A 20 7.48 4.86 8.90
C ILE A 20 6.28 4.28 8.12
N ASP A 21 5.29 5.11 7.77
CA ASP A 21 3.97 4.69 7.33
C ASP A 21 3.76 4.62 5.80
N ILE A 22 4.83 4.61 4.99
CA ILE A 22 4.71 4.33 3.55
C ILE A 22 4.34 2.85 3.37
N THR A 23 3.13 2.60 2.89
CA THR A 23 2.62 1.26 2.63
C THR A 23 2.52 1.01 1.13
N ALA A 24 3.09 -0.08 0.64
CA ALA A 24 2.92 -0.52 -0.73
C ALA A 24 1.67 -1.41 -0.87
N LEU A 25 0.86 -1.15 -1.89
CA LEU A 25 -0.25 -2.00 -2.32
C LEU A 25 0.09 -2.56 -3.70
N ILE A 26 0.18 -3.89 -3.82
CA ILE A 26 0.48 -4.56 -5.08
C ILE A 26 -0.84 -5.08 -5.67
N VAL A 27 -1.16 -4.64 -6.88
CA VAL A 27 -2.31 -5.12 -7.65
C VAL A 27 -1.78 -6.09 -8.68
N ILE A 28 -2.27 -7.33 -8.63
CA ILE A 28 -1.94 -8.36 -9.63
C ILE A 28 -3.23 -8.76 -10.34
N SER A 29 -3.29 -8.52 -11.65
CA SER A 29 -4.40 -8.99 -12.50
C SER A 29 -4.06 -10.34 -13.11
N ASN A 30 -5.08 -11.06 -13.60
CA ASN A 30 -4.94 -12.41 -14.18
C ASN A 30 -4.28 -13.42 -13.23
N TRP A 31 -4.58 -13.35 -11.92
CA TRP A 31 -3.94 -14.18 -10.90
C TRP A 31 -4.03 -15.69 -11.16
N ASP A 32 -5.06 -16.14 -11.87
CA ASP A 32 -5.26 -17.54 -12.26
C ASP A 32 -4.38 -18.00 -13.44
N LYS A 33 -3.69 -17.07 -14.11
CA LYS A 33 -2.83 -17.34 -15.27
C LYS A 33 -1.39 -17.58 -14.87
N ASN A 34 -0.60 -18.01 -15.86
CA ASN A 34 0.84 -18.12 -15.72
C ASN A 34 1.45 -16.73 -15.42
N GLN A 35 2.58 -16.73 -14.73
CA GLN A 35 3.19 -15.50 -14.20
C GLN A 35 3.58 -14.50 -15.30
N ASP A 36 3.88 -14.97 -16.51
CA ASP A 36 4.19 -14.15 -17.69
C ASP A 36 2.94 -13.45 -18.27
N GLU A 37 1.74 -13.92 -17.93
CA GLU A 37 0.45 -13.33 -18.33
C GLU A 37 -0.18 -12.48 -17.22
N GLN A 38 0.39 -12.53 -16.01
CA GLN A 38 0.00 -11.67 -14.89
C GLN A 38 0.51 -10.25 -15.11
N GLN A 39 -0.29 -9.26 -14.70
CA GLN A 39 0.13 -7.86 -14.72
C GLN A 39 0.21 -7.36 -13.31
N GLU A 40 1.39 -6.89 -12.92
CA GLU A 40 1.65 -6.36 -11.59
C GLU A 40 1.79 -4.83 -11.63
N GLN A 41 1.10 -4.16 -10.71
CA GLN A 41 1.25 -2.73 -10.46
C GLN A 41 1.45 -2.49 -8.97
N GLN A 42 2.53 -1.81 -8.62
CA GLN A 42 2.76 -1.32 -7.27
C GLN A 42 2.22 0.11 -7.12
N LEU A 43 1.40 0.31 -6.10
CA LEU A 43 0.88 1.60 -5.64
C LEU A 43 1.39 1.88 -4.23
N PHE A 44 1.34 3.14 -3.79
CA PHE A 44 1.70 3.54 -2.44
C PHE A 44 0.52 4.21 -1.74
N CYS A 45 0.42 4.05 -0.43
CA CYS A 45 -0.62 4.64 0.40
C CYS A 45 -0.15 4.85 1.84
N HIS A 46 -0.88 5.66 2.59
CA HIS A 46 -0.76 5.70 4.05
C HIS A 46 -1.38 4.42 4.65
N MET A 47 -0.81 3.89 5.72
CA MET A 47 -1.36 2.74 6.45
C MET A 47 -2.80 2.99 6.91
N GLU A 48 -3.09 4.19 7.43
CA GLU A 48 -4.44 4.58 7.88
C GLU A 48 -5.45 4.60 6.73
N CYS A 49 -5.05 5.11 5.57
CA CYS A 49 -5.89 5.12 4.38
C CYS A 49 -6.24 3.69 3.97
N LEU A 50 -5.26 2.77 3.96
CA LEU A 50 -5.51 1.36 3.69
C LEU A 50 -6.46 0.75 4.72
N ARG A 51 -6.20 0.93 6.02
CA ARG A 51 -7.04 0.42 7.11
C ARG A 51 -8.50 0.86 6.98
N SER A 52 -8.74 2.11 6.57
CA SER A 52 -10.11 2.64 6.38
C SER A 52 -10.89 2.00 5.22
N LYS A 53 -10.21 1.29 4.31
CA LYS A 53 -10.82 0.66 3.11
C LYS A 53 -10.94 -0.85 3.21
N LEU A 54 -10.24 -1.48 4.15
CA LEU A 54 -10.32 -2.92 4.35
C LEU A 54 -11.62 -3.31 5.04
N GLY A 55 -12.09 -4.53 4.77
CA GLY A 55 -13.20 -5.12 5.51
C GLY A 55 -12.79 -5.43 6.95
N ASP A 56 -13.77 -5.41 7.86
CA ASP A 56 -13.57 -5.53 9.31
C ASP A 56 -12.79 -6.79 9.75
N ASN A 57 -12.80 -7.85 8.94
CA ASN A 57 -12.15 -9.13 9.22
C ASN A 57 -10.80 -9.32 8.53
N VAL A 58 -10.27 -8.30 7.84
CA VAL A 58 -8.96 -8.38 7.18
C VAL A 58 -7.86 -7.99 8.16
N PRO A 59 -6.99 -8.93 8.59
CA PRO A 59 -5.92 -8.61 9.52
C PRO A 59 -4.85 -7.75 8.83
N LEU A 60 -4.55 -6.59 9.40
CA LEU A 60 -3.35 -5.80 9.08
C LEU A 60 -2.33 -5.97 10.20
N TYR A 61 -1.56 -7.05 10.14
CA TYR A 61 -0.57 -7.42 11.17
C TYR A 61 0.47 -6.32 11.47
N ILE A 62 0.67 -5.36 10.55
CA ILE A 62 1.65 -4.28 10.71
C ILE A 62 1.10 -3.13 11.57
N ALA A 63 -0.22 -2.97 11.67
CA ALA A 63 -0.83 -1.93 12.50
C ALA A 63 -0.61 -2.18 14.00
N ASP A 64 -0.40 -3.43 14.41
CA ASP A 64 -0.25 -3.83 15.82
C ASP A 64 1.23 -3.91 16.29
N ILE A 65 2.21 -3.63 15.42
CA ILE A 65 3.65 -3.70 15.76
C ILE A 65 4.16 -2.39 16.38
N PHE A 66 3.41 -1.29 16.22
CA PHE A 66 3.81 0.05 16.64
C PHE A 66 2.97 0.64 17.78
N ASP A 67 2.07 -0.14 18.39
CA ASP A 67 1.41 0.17 19.66
C ASP A 67 2.19 -0.38 20.86
#